data_AF-A0A2V5RB26-F1
#
_entry.id   AF-A0A2V5RB26-F1
#
_cell.length_a   1.000
_cell.length_b   1.000
_cell.length_c   1.000
_cell.angle_alpha   90.00
_cell.angle_beta   90.00
_cell.angle_gamma   90.00
#
_symmetry.space_group_name_H-M   'P 1'
#
loop_
_entity.id
_entity.type
_entity.pdbx_description
1 polymer ?
#
loop_
_entity_poly.entity_id
_entity_poly.type
_entity_poly.pdbx_seq_one_letter_code
_entity_poly.pdbx_strand_id
1 'polypeptide(L)'
;MLIETLKRHWWVPVIRGIVAIIFGIIALAYPGLTVATLVIFFGAWVLVDGIFRVIGAIGHHASDPEWGWHLIIGILGILIGLLTFHAPRITALALIIYIAAWALMIGATEIAYAIKLRREIKGEWFLILMGLISIAFAVTLLWNPLPGALALVWLIGWYAIVFGILGIILGFRLRSLPTFAAP
;
A
#
# COMPACT_ATOMS: atom_id res chain seq x y z
N MET A 1 32.31 1.23 -1.36
CA MET A 1 31.29 2.23 -0.96
C MET A 1 29.88 1.65 -0.79
N LEU A 2 29.04 1.42 -1.81
CA LEU A 2 27.63 1.01 -1.61
C LEU A 2 27.45 -0.31 -0.82
N ILE A 3 28.26 -1.33 -1.13
CA ILE A 3 28.20 -2.65 -0.47
C ILE A 3 28.60 -2.55 1.01
N GLU A 4 29.56 -1.69 1.36
CA GLU A 4 29.96 -1.46 2.75
C GLU A 4 28.88 -0.72 3.54
N THR A 5 28.20 0.25 2.93
CA THR A 5 27.05 0.93 3.54
C THR A 5 25.91 -0.06 3.79
N LEU A 6 25.59 -0.93 2.84
CA LEU A 6 24.57 -1.98 3.00
C LEU A 6 24.96 -3.01 4.05
N LYS A 7 26.24 -3.42 4.09
CA LYS A 7 26.77 -4.33 5.10
C LYS A 7 26.77 -3.70 6.49
N ARG A 8 27.03 -2.40 6.63
CA ARG A 8 26.96 -1.68 7.92
C ARG A 8 25.54 -1.56 8.45
N HIS A 9 24.55 -1.46 7.55
CA HIS A 9 23.13 -1.36 7.88
C HIS A 9 22.38 -2.69 7.71
N TRP A 10 23.08 -3.83 7.76
CA TRP A 10 22.49 -5.17 7.66
C TRP A 10 21.36 -5.42 8.67
N TRP A 11 21.42 -4.74 9.81
CA TRP A 11 20.42 -4.81 10.88
C TRP A 11 19.08 -4.16 10.49
N VAL A 12 19.08 -3.17 9.60
CA VAL A 12 17.87 -2.48 9.15
C VAL A 12 16.85 -3.43 8.51
N PRO A 13 17.21 -4.25 7.49
CA PRO A 13 16.26 -5.22 6.91
C PRO A 13 15.85 -6.32 7.91
N VAL A 14 16.70 -6.68 8.88
CA VAL A 14 16.34 -7.64 9.94
C VAL A 14 15.27 -7.05 10.87
N ILE A 15 15.50 -5.84 11.41
CA ILE A 15 14.52 -5.18 12.28
C ILE A 15 13.21 -4.94 11.53
N ARG A 16 13.28 -4.40 10.31
CA ARG A 16 12.09 -4.20 9.47
C ARG A 16 11.36 -5.52 9.23
N GLY A 17 12.08 -6.62 9.02
CA GLY A 17 11.50 -7.93 8.81
C GLY A 17 10.80 -8.49 10.05
N ILE A 18 11.43 -8.36 11.23
CA ILE A 18 10.81 -8.75 12.52
C ILE A 18 9.53 -7.94 12.75
N VAL A 19 9.58 -6.63 12.57
CA VAL A 19 8.41 -5.75 12.71
C VAL A 19 7.30 -6.15 11.73
N ALA A 20 7.65 -6.46 10.47
CA ALA A 20 6.69 -6.91 9.47
C ALA A 20 6.02 -8.25 9.83
N ILE A 21 6.78 -9.21 10.38
CA ILE A 21 6.22 -10.49 10.85
C ILE A 21 5.27 -10.27 12.02
N ILE A 22 5.67 -9.49 13.02
CA ILE A 22 4.82 -9.17 14.18
C ILE A 22 3.53 -8.49 13.70
N PHE A 23 3.65 -7.50 12.82
CA PHE A 23 2.49 -6.84 12.22
C PHE A 23 1.60 -7.84 11.48
N GLY A 24 2.17 -8.72 10.66
CA GLY A 24 1.41 -9.73 9.92
C GLY A 24 0.69 -10.73 10.83
N ILE A 25 1.33 -11.18 11.91
CA ILE A 25 0.69 -12.08 12.90
C ILE A 25 -0.48 -11.36 13.59
N ILE A 26 -0.28 -10.12 14.04
CA ILE A 26 -1.34 -9.32 14.66
C ILE A 26 -2.48 -9.10 13.65
N ALA A 27 -2.14 -8.84 12.38
CA ALA A 27 -3.11 -8.62 11.32
C ALA A 27 -4.02 -9.83 11.09
N LEU A 28 -3.45 -11.03 11.10
CA LEU A 28 -4.20 -12.26 10.92
C LEU A 28 -5.01 -12.64 12.18
N ALA A 29 -4.47 -12.38 13.37
CA ALA A 29 -5.14 -12.71 14.63
C ALA A 29 -6.30 -11.75 14.96
N TYR A 30 -6.16 -10.46 14.64
CA TYR A 30 -7.13 -9.42 15.00
C TYR A 30 -7.52 -8.55 13.80
N PRO A 31 -8.17 -9.13 12.78
CA PRO A 31 -8.39 -8.43 11.52
C PRO A 31 -9.26 -7.17 11.67
N GLY A 32 -10.24 -7.17 12.58
CA GLY A 32 -11.05 -5.98 12.86
C GLY A 32 -10.23 -4.81 13.42
N LEU A 33 -9.27 -5.11 14.31
CA LEU A 33 -8.38 -4.10 14.87
C LEU A 33 -7.43 -3.55 13.79
N THR A 34 -6.96 -4.41 12.90
CA THR A 34 -6.10 -4.01 11.78
C THR A 34 -6.80 -3.10 10.80
N VAL A 35 -8.04 -3.42 10.40
CA VAL A 35 -8.84 -2.52 9.55
C VAL A 35 -9.01 -1.17 10.23
N ALA A 36 -9.42 -1.15 11.50
CA ALA A 36 -9.60 0.09 12.25
C ALA A 36 -8.30 0.92 12.32
N THR A 37 -7.17 0.26 12.59
CA THR A 37 -5.84 0.89 12.63
C THR A 37 -5.48 1.50 11.28
N LEU A 38 -5.62 0.75 10.19
CA LEU A 38 -5.33 1.23 8.85
C LEU A 38 -6.18 2.44 8.47
N VAL A 39 -7.47 2.41 8.82
CA VAL A 39 -8.41 3.52 8.58
C VAL A 39 -8.01 4.77 9.37
N ILE A 40 -7.67 4.62 10.65
CA ILE A 40 -7.25 5.73 11.49
C ILE A 40 -5.93 6.33 10.98
N PHE A 41 -4.97 5.49 10.61
CA PHE A 41 -3.69 5.93 10.05
C PHE A 41 -3.89 6.65 8.72
N PHE A 42 -4.78 6.15 7.86
CA PHE A 42 -5.18 6.83 6.64
C PHE A 42 -5.79 8.20 6.94
N GLY A 43 -6.75 8.28 7.86
CA GLY A 43 -7.38 9.55 8.26
C GLY A 43 -6.38 10.56 8.81
N ALA A 44 -5.44 10.10 9.65
CA ALA A 44 -4.36 10.93 10.16
C ALA A 44 -3.44 11.44 9.04
N TRP A 45 -3.05 10.55 8.12
CA TRP A 45 -2.19 10.93 7.00
C TRP A 45 -2.87 11.93 6.07
N VAL A 46 -4.13 11.70 5.69
CA VAL A 46 -4.92 12.62 4.84
C VAL A 46 -5.14 13.96 5.52
N LEU A 47 -5.36 13.97 6.84
CA LEU A 47 -5.46 15.20 7.62
C LEU A 47 -4.16 16.01 7.57
N VAL A 48 -3.04 15.35 7.85
CA VAL A 48 -1.70 15.98 7.84
C VAL A 48 -1.34 16.48 6.44
N ASP A 49 -1.54 15.67 5.41
CA ASP A 49 -1.33 16.05 4.01
C ASP A 49 -2.21 17.26 3.64
N GLY A 50 -3.49 17.24 4.03
CA GLY A 50 -4.41 18.34 3.81
C GLY A 50 -3.95 19.65 4.45
N ILE A 51 -3.47 19.59 5.70
CA ILE A 51 -2.89 20.75 6.41
C ILE A 51 -1.68 21.29 5.65
N PHE A 52 -0.74 20.42 5.26
CA PHE A 52 0.45 20.86 4.51
C PHE A 52 0.10 21.47 3.15
N ARG A 53 -0.90 20.93 2.44
CA ARG A 53 -1.38 21.51 1.18
C ARG A 53 -2.00 22.88 1.37
N VAL A 54 -2.81 23.09 2.41
CA VAL A 54 -3.38 24.40 2.72
C VAL A 54 -2.27 25.41 3.05
N ILE A 55 -1.34 25.04 3.92
CA ILE A 55 -0.20 25.91 4.27
C ILE A 55 0.63 26.24 3.02
N GLY A 56 0.94 25.23 2.20
CA GLY A 56 1.71 25.39 0.97
C GLY A 56 1.01 26.29 -0.06
N ALA A 57 -0.29 26.09 -0.27
CA ALA A 57 -1.10 26.87 -1.19
C ALA A 57 -1.17 28.36 -0.79
N ILE A 58 -1.36 28.64 0.51
CA ILE A 58 -1.37 30.02 1.02
C ILE A 58 0.04 30.64 0.91
N GLY A 59 1.08 29.89 1.26
CA GLY A 59 2.46 30.37 1.22
C GLY A 59 2.99 30.71 -0.18
N HIS A 60 2.49 30.03 -1.22
CA HIS A 60 2.97 30.16 -2.60
C HIS A 60 1.92 30.69 -3.58
N HIS A 61 0.80 31.26 -3.09
CA HIS A 61 -0.33 31.70 -3.92
C HIS A 61 0.04 32.66 -5.06
N ALA A 62 1.10 33.47 -4.90
CA ALA A 62 1.55 34.41 -5.91
C ALA A 62 2.43 33.78 -7.00
N SER A 63 3.07 32.63 -6.72
CA SER A 63 4.03 31.95 -7.61
C SER A 63 3.48 30.66 -8.21
N ASP A 64 2.41 30.10 -7.66
CA ASP A 64 1.80 28.85 -8.09
C ASP A 64 0.44 29.13 -8.79
N PRO A 65 0.34 28.95 -10.12
CA PRO A 65 -0.92 29.11 -10.85
C PRO A 65 -2.03 28.16 -10.38
N GLU A 66 -1.69 27.02 -9.76
CA GLU A 66 -2.63 26.00 -9.31
C GLU A 66 -2.96 26.10 -7.81
N TRP A 67 -2.52 27.16 -7.12
CA TRP A 67 -2.67 27.33 -5.67
C TRP A 67 -4.11 27.11 -5.19
N GLY A 68 -5.10 27.60 -5.94
CA GLY A 68 -6.52 27.46 -5.61
C GLY A 68 -6.98 26.00 -5.62
N TRP A 69 -6.45 25.19 -6.55
CA TRP A 69 -6.73 23.75 -6.62
C TRP A 69 -6.10 23.00 -5.44
N HIS A 70 -4.85 23.34 -5.11
CA HIS A 70 -4.16 22.77 -3.95
C HIS A 70 -4.86 23.12 -2.63
N LEU A 71 -5.39 24.35 -2.52
CA LEU A 71 -6.20 24.78 -1.39
C LEU A 71 -7.49 23.96 -1.26
N ILE A 72 -8.24 23.78 -2.36
CA ILE A 72 -9.47 22.98 -2.36
C ILE A 72 -9.18 21.54 -1.95
N ILE A 73 -8.18 20.89 -2.56
CA ILE A 73 -7.80 19.53 -2.21
C ILE A 73 -7.35 19.45 -0.74
N GLY A 74 -6.60 20.44 -0.27
CA GLY A 74 -6.15 20.50 1.12
C GLY A 74 -7.32 20.56 2.11
N ILE A 75 -8.30 21.44 1.85
CA ILE A 75 -9.51 21.56 2.66
C ILE A 75 -10.32 20.26 2.63
N LEU A 76 -10.54 19.67 1.45
CA LEU A 76 -11.23 18.38 1.34
C LEU A 76 -10.50 17.28 2.12
N GLY A 77 -9.16 17.24 2.05
CA GLY A 77 -8.33 16.34 2.83
C GLY A 77 -8.54 16.51 4.33
N ILE A 78 -8.54 17.74 4.84
CA ILE A 78 -8.82 18.01 6.26
C ILE A 78 -10.20 17.50 6.65
N LEU A 79 -11.23 17.79 5.85
CA LEU A 79 -12.60 17.35 6.10
C LEU A 79 -12.71 15.81 6.13
N ILE A 80 -12.11 15.13 5.15
CA ILE A 80 -12.08 13.66 5.08
C ILE A 80 -11.31 13.07 6.27
N GLY A 81 -10.18 13.69 6.64
CA GLY A 81 -9.39 13.30 7.80
C GLY A 81 -10.21 13.36 9.08
N LEU A 82 -10.86 14.49 9.35
CA LEU A 82 -11.76 14.66 10.52
C LEU A 82 -12.94 13.69 10.47
N LEU A 83 -13.60 13.54 9.32
CA LEU A 83 -14.69 12.59 9.13
C LEU A 83 -14.27 11.16 9.46
N THR A 84 -13.02 10.79 9.17
CA THR A 84 -12.50 9.45 9.44
C THR A 84 -12.42 9.15 10.94
N PHE A 85 -12.08 10.13 11.76
CA PHE A 85 -12.08 9.94 13.22
C PHE A 85 -13.51 9.88 13.79
N HIS A 86 -14.45 10.64 13.22
CA HIS A 86 -15.84 10.64 13.65
C HIS A 86 -16.63 9.40 13.19
N ALA A 87 -16.37 8.93 11.98
CA ALA A 87 -17.10 7.85 11.32
C ALA A 87 -16.15 6.87 10.62
N PRO A 88 -15.28 6.16 11.36
CA PRO A 88 -14.26 5.28 10.79
C PRO A 88 -14.86 4.16 9.94
N ARG A 89 -16.08 3.70 10.26
CA ARG A 89 -16.79 2.69 9.47
C ARG A 89 -17.12 3.17 8.05
N ILE A 90 -17.49 4.45 7.90
CA ILE A 90 -17.82 5.03 6.59
C ILE A 90 -16.54 5.16 5.76
N THR A 91 -15.46 5.67 6.36
CA THR A 91 -14.16 5.74 5.68
C THR A 91 -13.66 4.34 5.29
N ALA A 92 -13.82 3.33 6.15
CA ALA A 92 -13.46 1.96 5.82
C ALA A 92 -14.19 1.47 4.55
N LEU A 93 -15.50 1.71 4.45
CA LEU A 93 -16.28 1.37 3.26
C LEU A 93 -15.82 2.15 2.02
N ALA A 94 -15.54 3.44 2.16
CA ALA A 94 -15.03 4.26 1.06
C ALA A 94 -13.67 3.74 0.55
N LEU A 95 -12.76 3.36 1.46
CA LEU A 95 -11.48 2.76 1.12
C LEU A 95 -11.64 1.41 0.42
N ILE A 96 -12.57 0.56 0.88
CA ILE A 96 -12.87 -0.73 0.23
C ILE A 96 -13.36 -0.50 -1.20
N ILE A 97 -14.29 0.44 -1.40
CA ILE A 97 -14.81 0.77 -2.73
C ILE A 97 -13.69 1.31 -3.63
N TYR A 98 -12.84 2.19 -3.10
CA TYR A 98 -11.68 2.71 -3.82
C TYR A 98 -10.73 1.58 -4.25
N ILE A 99 -10.40 0.67 -3.35
CA ILE A 99 -9.54 -0.49 -3.64
C ILE A 99 -10.19 -1.41 -4.67
N ALA A 100 -11.50 -1.65 -4.57
CA ALA A 100 -12.23 -2.48 -5.53
C ALA A 100 -12.23 -1.85 -6.93
N ALA A 101 -12.47 -0.55 -7.04
CA ALA A 101 -12.40 0.16 -8.31
C ALA A 101 -11.01 0.09 -8.93
N TRP A 102 -9.97 0.24 -8.10
CA TRP A 102 -8.58 0.10 -8.53
C TRP A 102 -8.24 -1.32 -9.01
N ALA A 103 -8.68 -2.35 -8.27
CA ALA A 103 -8.52 -3.74 -8.66
C ALA A 103 -9.25 -4.07 -9.97
N LEU A 104 -10.46 -3.54 -10.21
CA LEU A 104 -11.16 -3.67 -11.49
C LEU A 104 -10.34 -3.05 -12.64
N MET A 105 -9.80 -1.84 -12.44
CA MET A 105 -8.98 -1.19 -13.46
C MET A 105 -7.72 -2.00 -13.79
N ILE A 106 -7.04 -2.53 -12.77
CA ILE A 106 -5.87 -3.41 -12.96
C ILE A 106 -6.28 -4.67 -13.73
N GLY A 107 -7.31 -5.38 -13.27
CA GLY A 107 -7.71 -6.63 -13.90
C GLY A 107 -8.14 -6.44 -15.35
N ALA A 108 -8.87 -5.37 -15.65
CA ALA A 108 -9.21 -4.99 -17.03
C ALA A 108 -7.96 -4.69 -17.87
N THR A 109 -6.98 -3.99 -17.30
CA THR A 109 -5.73 -3.64 -17.98
C THR A 109 -4.85 -4.87 -18.22
N GLU A 110 -4.75 -5.78 -17.27
CA GLU A 110 -4.01 -7.05 -17.40
C GLU A 110 -4.59 -7.94 -18.49
N ILE A 111 -5.92 -8.06 -18.54
CA ILE A 111 -6.61 -8.79 -19.61
C ILE A 111 -6.39 -8.11 -20.96
N ALA A 112 -6.49 -6.78 -21.03
CA ALA A 112 -6.24 -6.03 -22.26
C ALA A 112 -4.80 -6.22 -22.76
N TYR A 113 -3.81 -6.19 -21.88
CA TYR A 113 -2.42 -6.47 -22.23
C TYR A 113 -2.20 -7.91 -22.66
N ALA A 114 -2.80 -8.88 -21.97
CA ALA A 114 -2.72 -10.28 -22.36
C ALA A 114 -3.22 -10.50 -23.78
N ILE A 115 -4.34 -9.86 -24.16
CA ILE A 115 -4.89 -9.94 -25.52
C ILE A 115 -4.00 -9.20 -26.53
N LYS A 116 -3.49 -8.02 -26.19
CA LYS A 116 -2.71 -7.18 -27.11
C LYS A 116 -1.32 -7.75 -27.38
N LEU A 117 -0.65 -8.28 -26.36
CA LEU A 117 0.71 -8.81 -26.45
C LEU A 117 0.76 -10.32 -26.66
N ARG A 118 -0.37 -10.92 -27.08
CA ARG A 118 -0.53 -12.37 -27.27
C ARG A 118 0.32 -13.02 -28.38
N ARG A 119 1.11 -12.21 -29.06
CA ARG A 119 2.00 -12.67 -30.13
C ARG A 119 3.47 -12.42 -29.79
N GLU A 120 3.73 -11.70 -28.71
CA GLU A 120 5.07 -11.27 -28.30
C GLU A 120 5.48 -11.88 -26.95
N ILE A 121 4.54 -12.24 -26.07
CA ILE A 121 4.84 -12.83 -24.77
C ILE A 121 4.56 -14.33 -24.76
N LYS A 122 5.53 -15.16 -24.38
CA LYS A 122 5.25 -16.55 -23.97
C LYS A 122 4.76 -16.55 -22.52
N GLY A 123 3.50 -16.94 -22.27
CA GLY A 123 2.93 -17.01 -20.91
C GLY A 123 1.69 -16.13 -20.65
N GLU A 124 1.02 -15.65 -21.69
CA GLU A 124 -0.16 -14.77 -21.64
C GLU A 124 -1.28 -15.25 -20.72
N TRP A 125 -1.44 -16.57 -20.61
CA TRP A 125 -2.43 -17.20 -19.73
C TRP A 125 -2.27 -16.73 -18.27
N PHE A 126 -1.03 -16.48 -17.83
CA PHE A 126 -0.76 -16.01 -16.48
C PHE A 126 -1.29 -14.60 -16.26
N LEU A 127 -1.18 -13.71 -17.25
CA LEU A 127 -1.74 -12.36 -17.20
C LEU A 127 -3.27 -12.39 -17.20
N ILE A 128 -3.89 -13.27 -17.99
CA ILE A 128 -5.35 -13.46 -17.98
C ILE A 128 -5.81 -13.95 -16.61
N LEU A 129 -5.09 -14.92 -16.03
CA LEU A 129 -5.41 -15.45 -14.71
C LEU A 129 -5.29 -14.38 -13.62
N MET A 130 -4.20 -13.61 -13.62
CA MET A 130 -4.02 -12.49 -12.68
C MET A 130 -5.17 -11.48 -12.80
N GLY A 131 -5.51 -11.09 -14.03
CA GLY A 131 -6.60 -10.14 -14.27
C GLY A 131 -7.95 -10.66 -13.81
N LEU A 132 -8.24 -11.94 -14.05
CA LEU A 132 -9.47 -12.58 -13.59
C LEU A 132 -9.53 -12.69 -12.06
N ILE A 133 -8.41 -13.01 -11.41
CA ILE A 133 -8.29 -13.02 -9.94
C ILE A 133 -8.54 -11.61 -9.39
N SER A 134 -7.96 -10.58 -10.00
CA SER A 134 -8.14 -9.18 -9.58
C SER A 134 -9.60 -8.73 -9.71
N ILE A 135 -10.28 -9.09 -10.81
CA ILE A 135 -11.71 -8.79 -11.00
C ILE A 135 -12.56 -9.56 -9.98
N ALA A 136 -12.31 -10.85 -9.76
CA ALA A 136 -13.01 -11.65 -8.77
C ALA A 136 -12.83 -11.07 -7.36
N PHE A 137 -11.62 -10.62 -7.05
CA PHE A 137 -11.31 -9.93 -5.81
C PHE A 137 -12.12 -8.63 -5.66
N ALA A 138 -12.18 -7.81 -6.70
CA ALA A 138 -12.98 -6.59 -6.66
C ALA A 138 -14.49 -6.88 -6.51
N VAL A 139 -15.02 -7.88 -7.20
CA VAL A 139 -16.42 -8.28 -7.11
C VAL A 139 -16.76 -8.76 -5.69
N THR A 140 -15.88 -9.53 -5.06
CA THR A 140 -16.08 -9.98 -3.67
C THR A 140 -16.07 -8.80 -2.70
N LEU A 141 -15.19 -7.81 -2.89
CA LEU A 141 -15.19 -6.57 -2.11
C LEU A 141 -16.50 -5.78 -2.23
N LEU A 142 -17.07 -5.69 -3.43
CA LEU A 142 -18.29 -4.92 -3.69
C LEU A 142 -19.56 -5.63 -3.22
N TRP A 143 -19.65 -6.95 -3.38
CA TRP A 143 -20.83 -7.71 -2.98
C TRP A 143 -20.98 -7.77 -1.45
N ASN A 144 -19.87 -7.99 -0.74
CA ASN A 144 -19.88 -7.98 0.72
C ASN A 144 -18.60 -7.31 1.26
N PRO A 145 -18.69 -6.02 1.66
CA PRO A 145 -17.52 -5.26 2.11
C PRO A 145 -16.85 -5.84 3.35
N LEU A 146 -17.58 -6.53 4.23
CA LEU A 146 -17.01 -7.10 5.45
C LEU A 146 -16.04 -8.27 5.14
N PRO A 147 -16.46 -9.35 4.45
CA PRO A 147 -15.55 -10.38 3.97
C PRO A 147 -14.46 -9.84 3.04
N GLY A 148 -14.77 -8.85 2.20
CA GLY A 148 -13.77 -8.19 1.35
C GLY A 148 -12.65 -7.51 2.14
N ALA A 149 -13.00 -6.82 3.22
CA ALA A 149 -12.03 -6.23 4.14
C ALA A 149 -11.17 -7.31 4.83
N LEU A 150 -11.77 -8.44 5.22
CA LEU A 150 -11.03 -9.57 5.79
C LEU A 150 -10.05 -10.17 4.77
N ALA A 151 -10.46 -10.33 3.52
CA ALA A 151 -9.60 -10.82 2.44
C ALA A 151 -8.40 -9.89 2.23
N LEU A 152 -8.62 -8.56 2.25
CA LEU A 152 -7.53 -7.57 2.23
C LEU A 152 -6.57 -7.75 3.40
N VAL A 153 -7.09 -7.88 4.62
CA VAL A 153 -6.24 -8.05 5.82
C VAL A 153 -5.45 -9.35 5.75
N TRP A 154 -6.05 -10.44 5.30
CA TRP A 154 -5.34 -11.71 5.13
C TRP A 154 -4.25 -11.62 4.08
N LEU A 155 -4.53 -10.98 2.94
CA LEU A 155 -3.54 -10.75 1.90
C LEU A 155 -2.37 -9.91 2.43
N ILE A 156 -2.68 -8.79 3.10
CA ILE A 156 -1.67 -7.90 3.70
C ILE A 156 -0.87 -8.63 4.79
N GLY A 157 -1.53 -9.40 5.65
CA GLY A 157 -0.90 -10.13 6.74
C GLY A 157 0.07 -11.20 6.24
N TRP A 158 -0.37 -12.01 5.27
CA TRP A 158 0.49 -13.03 4.67
C TRP A 158 1.65 -12.41 3.89
N TYR A 159 1.37 -11.35 3.12
CA TYR A 159 2.40 -10.58 2.43
C TYR A 159 3.43 -10.02 3.40
N ALA A 160 3.01 -9.44 4.53
CA ALA A 160 3.90 -8.89 5.55
C ALA A 160 4.79 -9.97 6.19
N ILE A 161 4.24 -11.17 6.46
CA ILE A 161 5.01 -12.30 6.99
C ILE A 161 6.06 -12.76 5.99
N VAL A 162 5.67 -13.02 4.73
CA VAL A 162 6.58 -13.47 3.68
C VAL A 162 7.67 -12.42 3.44
N PHE A 163 7.29 -11.15 3.29
CA PHE A 163 8.23 -10.05 3.14
C PHE A 163 9.18 -9.93 4.33
N GLY A 164 8.66 -10.12 5.55
CA GLY A 164 9.48 -10.06 6.75
C GLY A 164 10.50 -11.19 6.84
N ILE A 165 10.11 -12.43 6.50
CA ILE A 165 11.03 -13.57 6.39
C ILE A 165 12.13 -13.28 5.37
N LEU A 166 11.75 -12.80 4.17
CA LEU A 166 12.70 -12.43 3.11
C LEU A 166 13.64 -11.32 3.55
N GLY A 167 13.15 -10.31 4.27
CA GLY A 167 13.95 -9.20 4.82
C GLY A 167 14.98 -9.67 5.85
N ILE A 168 14.59 -10.59 6.74
CA ILE A 168 15.50 -11.21 7.71
C ILE A 168 16.60 -12.00 6.98
N ILE A 169 16.23 -12.84 6.01
CA ILE A 169 17.19 -13.59 5.19
C ILE A 169 18.16 -12.65 4.48
N LEU A 170 17.65 -11.58 3.85
CA LEU A 170 18.47 -10.59 3.17
C LEU A 170 19.43 -9.90 4.13
N GLY A 171 18.98 -9.50 5.32
CA GLY A 171 19.83 -8.87 6.32
C GLY A 171 20.99 -9.76 6.77
N PHE A 172 20.74 -11.05 7.00
CA PHE A 172 21.81 -11.99 7.28
C PHE A 172 22.72 -12.23 6.09
N ARG A 173 22.20 -12.28 4.86
CA ARG A 173 23.02 -12.36 3.64
C ARG A 173 23.93 -11.15 3.49
N LEU A 174 23.43 -9.93 3.73
CA LEU A 174 24.22 -8.70 3.67
C LEU A 174 25.36 -8.71 4.71
N ARG A 175 25.10 -9.23 5.91
CA ARG A 175 26.13 -9.40 6.94
C ARG A 175 27.25 -10.35 6.49
N SER A 176 26.90 -11.40 5.76
CA SER A 176 27.83 -12.44 5.29
C SER A 176 28.63 -12.07 4.03
N LEU A 177 28.40 -10.90 3.42
CA LEU A 177 29.13 -10.52 2.20
C LEU A 177 30.63 -10.33 2.48
N PRO A 178 31.54 -10.88 1.64
CA PRO A 178 32.97 -10.62 1.74
C PRO A 178 33.26 -9.13 1.65
N THR A 179 34.05 -8.60 2.59
CA THR A 179 34.65 -7.27 2.44
C THR A 179 35.73 -7.39 1.38
N PHE A 180 35.46 -6.93 0.17
CA PHE A 180 36.50 -6.73 -0.82
C PHE A 180 37.45 -5.67 -0.29
N ALA A 181 38.67 -6.08 0.11
CA ALA A 181 39.75 -5.14 0.33
C ALA A 181 39.96 -4.39 -0.98
N ALA A 182 39.80 -3.06 -0.95
CA ALA A 182 40.22 -2.23 -2.07
C ALA A 182 41.74 -2.43 -2.26
N PRO A 183 42.23 -2.54 -3.51
CA PRO A 183 43.66 -2.56 -3.79
C PRO A 183 44.34 -1.24 -3.38
#